data_AF-A0A5P8WD05-F1
#
_entry.id   AF-A0A5P8WD05-F1
#
_cell.length_a   1.000
_cell.length_b   1.000
_cell.length_c   1.000
_cell.angle_alpha   90.00
_cell.angle_beta   90.00
_cell.angle_gamma   90.00
#
_symmetry.space_group_name_H-M   'P 1'
#
loop_
_entity.id
_entity.type
_entity.pdbx_description
1 polymer ?
#
loop_
_entity_poly.entity_id
_entity_poly.type
_entity_poly.pdbx_seq_one_letter_code
_entity_poly.pdbx_strand_id
1 'polypeptide(L)'
;MKTIKISQTLKNIDKYNQLKWARIVSLLARRSTQKFPSRQDLALRVRQVELRFPIPQNPQAVSNNPGLTIPHHPEHIDPQHWHELVVGSAIAPLIAHLNFSSLHFSYVGGEHEAWERPMISDKLSRTNTGSLSIRLLELYSHLDAGGWWCNSGVDPRTFANLSPGEQPQIKEWGCYKPNRPRPKTVKKDGFTVAVEGKFIKYEHPPSVDLSIFLLDVPGVIAQNIYSKAGVNPTDSDRLSGFWYCVWKHNIPITITEGAKKAASLLSHGHAAIGLPGISSGYRSPKNEWGKKIGDSYLADELAVFATKSREIKICFDHETKPETKLNIQRDIWKTGSLLQEFGAVVKVITLPGPDKGGFYSGTGRRKF
;
A
#
# COMPACT_ATOMS: atom_id res chain seq x y z
N MET A 1 50.51 -31.07 -2.64
CA MET A 1 49.54 -29.95 -2.61
C MET A 1 48.67 -30.01 -3.84
N LYS A 2 47.35 -30.22 -3.71
CA LYS A 2 46.43 -30.22 -4.86
C LYS A 2 45.97 -28.79 -5.13
N THR A 3 46.37 -28.25 -6.28
CA THR A 3 45.98 -26.91 -6.74
C THR A 3 44.50 -26.93 -7.12
N ILE A 4 43.68 -26.13 -6.41
CA ILE A 4 42.25 -25.99 -6.69
C ILE A 4 42.09 -25.28 -8.04
N LYS A 5 41.50 -25.97 -9.03
CA LYS A 5 41.16 -25.35 -10.33
C LYS A 5 39.91 -24.48 -10.15
N ILE A 6 40.12 -23.18 -10.01
CA ILE A 6 39.06 -22.16 -10.07
C ILE A 6 38.47 -22.16 -11.49
N SER A 7 37.15 -22.26 -11.60
CA SER A 7 36.46 -22.31 -12.90
C SER A 7 36.74 -21.04 -13.72
N GLN A 8 36.81 -21.18 -15.04
CA GLN A 8 37.08 -20.05 -15.94
C GLN A 8 36.00 -18.95 -15.79
N THR A 9 34.78 -19.33 -15.40
CA THR A 9 33.67 -18.43 -15.09
C THR A 9 33.96 -17.54 -13.89
N LEU A 10 34.58 -18.08 -12.84
CA LEU A 10 35.04 -17.32 -11.67
C LEU A 10 36.24 -16.43 -11.99
N LYS A 11 37.17 -16.88 -12.85
CA LYS A 11 38.28 -16.03 -13.33
C LYS A 11 37.81 -14.85 -14.16
N ASN A 12 36.69 -15.00 -14.87
CA ASN A 12 36.10 -13.97 -15.69
C ASN A 12 35.10 -13.08 -14.93
N ILE A 13 34.85 -13.36 -13.64
CA ILE A 13 33.88 -12.60 -12.85
C ILE A 13 34.34 -11.17 -12.63
N ASP A 14 35.64 -10.92 -12.49
CA ASP A 14 36.18 -9.56 -12.35
C ASP A 14 36.03 -8.77 -13.65
N LYS A 15 36.20 -9.44 -14.80
CA LYS A 15 36.01 -8.82 -16.12
C LYS A 15 34.53 -8.57 -16.42
N TYR A 16 33.65 -9.49 -16.03
CA TYR A 16 32.20 -9.34 -16.07
C TYR A 16 31.74 -8.19 -15.17
N ASN A 17 32.26 -8.15 -13.94
CA ASN A 17 31.97 -7.10 -12.97
C ASN A 17 32.44 -5.77 -13.52
N GLN A 18 33.68 -5.62 -14.01
CA GLN A 18 34.14 -4.34 -14.61
C GLN A 18 33.26 -3.86 -15.79
N LEU A 19 32.84 -4.76 -16.69
CA LEU A 19 31.98 -4.41 -17.83
C LEU A 19 30.56 -4.01 -17.41
N LYS A 20 30.01 -4.65 -16.37
CA LYS A 20 28.66 -4.36 -15.84
C LYS A 20 28.68 -3.23 -14.83
N TRP A 21 29.80 -3.00 -14.16
CA TRP A 21 29.98 -2.02 -13.08
C TRP A 21 29.75 -0.62 -13.60
N ALA A 22 30.29 -0.26 -14.78
CA ALA A 22 30.02 1.05 -15.38
C ALA A 22 28.52 1.26 -15.67
N ARG A 23 27.80 0.22 -16.12
CA ARG A 23 26.35 0.30 -16.40
C ARG A 23 25.53 0.35 -15.11
N ILE A 24 25.90 -0.43 -14.09
CA ILE A 24 25.26 -0.46 -12.77
C ILE A 24 25.50 0.87 -12.05
N VAL A 25 26.74 1.37 -12.03
CA VAL A 25 27.11 2.67 -11.47
C VAL A 25 26.45 3.81 -12.25
N SER A 26 26.30 3.73 -13.57
CA SER A 26 25.54 4.72 -14.35
C SER A 26 24.04 4.68 -14.04
N LEU A 27 23.45 3.49 -13.85
CA LEU A 27 22.05 3.35 -13.42
C LEU A 27 21.82 3.84 -11.98
N LEU A 28 22.77 3.56 -11.08
CA LEU A 28 22.75 4.03 -9.69
C LEU A 28 23.02 5.54 -9.62
N ALA A 29 23.92 6.09 -10.43
CA ALA A 29 24.20 7.54 -10.48
C ALA A 29 23.07 8.34 -11.15
N ARG A 30 22.25 7.73 -12.02
CA ARG A 30 21.00 8.32 -12.53
C ARG A 30 19.88 8.34 -11.49
N ARG A 31 20.00 7.52 -10.42
CA ARG A 31 19.02 7.39 -9.33
C ARG A 31 19.48 8.03 -8.02
N SER A 32 20.78 8.18 -7.82
CA SER A 32 21.41 8.67 -6.59
C SER A 32 21.76 10.15 -6.69
N THR A 33 21.47 10.90 -5.63
CA THR A 33 21.61 12.36 -5.55
C THR A 33 23.00 12.85 -5.13
N GLN A 34 24.03 12.01 -4.87
CA GLN A 34 25.27 12.52 -4.25
C GLN A 34 26.62 11.87 -4.68
N LYS A 35 27.70 12.63 -4.39
CA LYS A 35 29.13 12.43 -4.73
C LYS A 35 29.77 11.18 -4.11
N PHE A 36 30.86 10.71 -4.74
CA PHE A 36 31.66 9.54 -4.33
C PHE A 36 32.17 9.62 -2.87
N PRO A 37 31.94 8.60 -2.03
CA PRO A 37 32.46 8.55 -0.65
C PRO A 37 33.98 8.35 -0.60
N SER A 38 34.63 8.97 0.38
CA SER A 38 36.06 8.79 0.66
C SER A 38 36.35 7.60 1.58
N ARG A 39 37.63 7.22 1.67
CA ARG A 39 38.08 6.13 2.55
C ARG A 39 37.90 6.47 4.05
N GLN A 40 37.87 7.76 4.40
CA GLN A 40 37.61 8.22 5.76
C GLN A 40 36.12 8.07 6.13
N ASP A 41 35.22 8.31 5.17
CA ASP A 41 33.78 8.11 5.35
C ASP A 41 33.45 6.62 5.62
N LEU A 42 34.19 5.72 4.98
CA LEU A 42 34.05 4.28 5.19
C LEU A 42 34.51 3.84 6.59
N ALA A 43 35.63 4.39 7.08
CA ALA A 43 36.19 4.05 8.38
C ALA A 43 35.31 4.53 9.55
N LEU A 44 34.72 5.72 9.43
CA LEU A 44 33.77 6.24 10.43
C LEU A 44 32.50 5.38 10.51
N ARG A 45 32.04 4.83 9.38
CA ARG A 45 30.85 3.97 9.32
C ARG A 45 31.06 2.62 9.98
N VAL A 46 32.22 1.98 9.78
CA VAL A 46 32.56 0.70 10.45
C VAL A 46 32.54 0.87 11.97
N ARG A 47 33.13 1.96 12.47
CA ARG A 47 33.20 2.25 13.90
C ARG A 47 31.83 2.53 14.54
N GLN A 48 30.90 3.11 13.79
CA GLN A 48 29.52 3.35 14.26
C GLN A 48 28.67 2.08 14.30
N VAL A 49 28.93 1.11 13.41
CA VAL A 49 28.25 -0.19 13.42
C VAL A 49 28.67 -1.01 14.63
N GLU A 50 29.97 -1.04 14.96
CA GLU A 50 30.50 -1.75 16.13
C GLU A 50 29.97 -1.18 17.46
N LEU A 51 29.74 0.14 17.53
CA LEU A 51 29.18 0.79 18.71
C LEU A 51 27.68 0.53 18.91
N ARG A 52 26.93 0.24 17.83
CA ARG A 52 25.47 0.03 17.88
C ARG A 52 25.06 -1.42 18.06
N PHE A 53 25.95 -2.37 17.76
CA PHE A 53 25.68 -3.80 17.86
C PHE A 53 26.84 -4.53 18.58
N PRO A 54 26.99 -4.38 19.91
CA PRO A 54 27.90 -5.24 20.65
C PRO A 54 27.38 -6.68 20.62
N ILE A 55 28.24 -7.64 20.25
CA ILE A 55 27.90 -9.07 20.22
C ILE A 55 27.59 -9.54 21.66
N PRO A 56 26.37 -10.01 21.98
CA PRO A 56 26.03 -10.45 23.33
C PRO A 56 26.74 -11.76 23.69
N GLN A 57 27.35 -11.84 24.88
CA GLN A 57 28.08 -13.04 25.33
C GLN A 57 27.22 -14.11 26.01
N ASN A 58 25.91 -13.93 26.21
CA ASN A 58 25.09 -14.99 26.80
C ASN A 58 23.57 -14.81 26.57
N PRO A 59 22.86 -15.73 25.90
CA PRO A 59 21.44 -15.55 25.56
C PRO A 59 20.51 -16.48 26.34
N GLN A 60 20.21 -16.23 27.62
CA GLN A 60 19.01 -16.82 28.27
C GLN A 60 18.50 -15.97 29.45
N ALA A 61 17.29 -15.42 29.30
CA ALA A 61 16.26 -15.28 30.36
C ALA A 61 15.00 -14.65 29.75
N VAL A 62 14.00 -15.48 29.41
CA VAL A 62 12.64 -15.02 29.08
C VAL A 62 11.73 -15.46 30.21
N SER A 63 11.16 -14.50 30.95
CA SER A 63 10.20 -14.74 32.02
C SER A 63 8.78 -14.87 31.45
N ASN A 64 8.07 -15.93 31.86
CA ASN A 64 6.71 -16.25 31.42
C ASN A 64 5.64 -15.41 32.15
N ASN A 65 4.74 -14.79 31.39
CA ASN A 65 3.40 -14.38 31.84
C ASN A 65 2.36 -14.91 30.82
N PRO A 66 1.29 -15.60 31.25
CA PRO A 66 0.27 -16.11 30.35
C PRO A 66 -0.83 -15.05 30.14
N GLY A 67 -0.76 -14.30 29.05
CA GLY A 67 -1.81 -13.36 28.67
C GLY A 67 -1.56 -12.80 27.27
N LEU A 68 -2.39 -13.20 26.29
CA LEU A 68 -2.37 -12.74 24.89
C LEU A 68 -0.96 -12.73 24.27
N THR A 69 -0.53 -13.87 23.72
CA THR A 69 0.67 -13.93 22.89
C THR A 69 0.48 -13.02 21.67
N ILE A 70 1.05 -11.82 21.72
CA ILE A 70 1.14 -10.93 20.56
C ILE A 70 1.87 -11.73 19.47
N PRO A 71 1.27 -11.92 18.27
CA PRO A 71 1.93 -12.65 17.20
C PRO A 71 3.31 -12.07 16.93
N HIS A 72 4.32 -12.91 16.73
CA HIS A 72 5.66 -12.44 16.37
C HIS A 72 5.60 -11.62 15.07
N HIS A 73 6.25 -10.46 15.06
CA HIS A 73 6.29 -9.62 13.86
C HIS A 73 7.28 -10.21 12.85
N PRO A 74 7.03 -10.10 11.53
CA PRO A 74 8.02 -10.51 10.53
C PRO A 74 9.18 -9.52 10.46
N GLU A 75 10.32 -9.95 9.90
CA GLU A 75 11.53 -9.13 9.80
C GLU A 75 11.32 -7.81 9.03
N HIS A 76 10.47 -7.81 8.01
CA HIS A 76 10.21 -6.64 7.17
C HIS A 76 9.16 -5.68 7.75
N ILE A 77 8.68 -5.90 8.98
CA ILE A 77 7.75 -5.00 9.66
C ILE A 77 8.25 -4.70 11.07
N ASP A 78 8.51 -3.43 11.36
CA ASP A 78 8.90 -2.96 12.69
C ASP A 78 7.86 -3.34 13.76
N PRO A 79 8.29 -3.61 15.00
CA PRO A 79 7.39 -3.92 16.10
C PRO A 79 6.25 -2.90 16.29
N GLN A 80 6.55 -1.60 16.15
CA GLN A 80 5.55 -0.54 16.31
C GLN A 80 4.49 -0.58 15.20
N HIS A 81 4.89 -0.86 13.96
CA HIS A 81 3.98 -0.94 12.82
C HIS A 81 3.15 -2.21 12.91
N TRP A 82 3.77 -3.32 13.31
CA TRP A 82 3.08 -4.58 13.55
C TRP A 82 1.99 -4.43 14.63
N HIS A 83 2.32 -3.78 15.75
CA HIS A 83 1.34 -3.49 16.80
C HIS A 83 0.19 -2.64 16.26
N GLU A 84 0.47 -1.58 15.48
CA GLU A 84 -0.56 -0.73 14.88
C GLU A 84 -1.47 -1.47 13.88
N LEU A 85 -0.89 -2.37 13.08
CA LEU A 85 -1.59 -3.08 12.01
C LEU A 85 -2.39 -4.26 12.57
N VAL A 86 -1.78 -5.11 13.38
CA VAL A 86 -2.39 -6.36 13.85
C VAL A 86 -3.20 -6.13 15.12
N VAL A 87 -2.58 -5.56 16.16
CA VAL A 87 -3.22 -5.38 17.47
C VAL A 87 -4.23 -4.23 17.44
N GLY A 88 -3.80 -3.06 16.94
CA GLY A 88 -4.61 -1.85 16.92
C GLY A 88 -5.64 -1.77 15.78
N SER A 89 -5.68 -2.73 14.86
CA SER A 89 -6.58 -2.67 13.70
C SER A 89 -7.19 -4.01 13.28
N ALA A 90 -7.07 -5.04 14.12
CA ALA A 90 -7.68 -6.36 13.91
C ALA A 90 -7.39 -6.95 12.52
N ILE A 91 -6.20 -6.67 11.97
CA ILE A 91 -5.73 -7.27 10.72
C ILE A 91 -5.09 -8.62 11.06
N ALA A 92 -5.51 -9.68 10.37
CA ALA A 92 -4.91 -10.99 10.51
C ALA A 92 -3.39 -10.92 10.22
N PRO A 93 -2.53 -11.54 11.04
CA PRO A 93 -1.08 -11.50 10.87
C PRO A 93 -0.61 -11.80 9.44
N LEU A 94 -1.21 -12.80 8.78
CA LEU A 94 -0.84 -13.18 7.41
C LEU A 94 -1.25 -12.12 6.36
N ILE A 95 -2.35 -11.39 6.56
CA ILE A 95 -2.71 -10.26 5.68
C ILE A 95 -1.71 -9.11 5.87
N ALA A 96 -1.37 -8.80 7.13
CA ALA A 96 -0.39 -7.76 7.45
C ALA A 96 0.98 -8.10 6.84
N HIS A 97 1.42 -9.35 7.00
CA HIS A 97 2.68 -9.87 6.46
C HIS A 97 2.80 -9.71 4.94
N LEU A 98 1.75 -10.06 4.18
CA LEU A 98 1.80 -10.01 2.72
C LEU A 98 1.75 -8.59 2.13
N ASN A 99 1.06 -7.67 2.81
CA ASN A 99 0.68 -6.40 2.18
C ASN A 99 1.47 -5.19 2.69
N PHE A 100 2.06 -5.27 3.88
CA PHE A 100 2.70 -4.14 4.55
C PHE A 100 4.19 -4.40 4.74
N SER A 101 4.98 -3.34 4.64
CA SER A 101 6.43 -3.35 4.91
C SER A 101 6.83 -2.07 5.60
N SER A 102 7.74 -2.17 6.56
CA SER A 102 8.41 -0.98 7.09
C SER A 102 9.50 -0.58 6.13
N LEU A 103 9.63 0.73 5.91
CA LEU A 103 10.67 1.28 5.04
C LEU A 103 11.77 1.84 5.91
N HIS A 104 13.01 1.62 5.50
CA HIS A 104 14.19 1.98 6.29
C HIS A 104 15.22 2.75 5.47
N PHE A 105 16.21 3.29 6.17
CA PHE A 105 17.41 3.83 5.55
C PHE A 105 18.31 2.68 5.07
N SER A 106 18.60 2.65 3.77
CA SER A 106 19.56 1.72 3.19
C SER A 106 20.97 2.28 3.34
N TYR A 107 21.76 1.69 4.24
CA TYR A 107 23.16 2.08 4.44
C TYR A 107 24.05 1.78 3.22
N VAL A 108 23.65 0.80 2.39
CA VAL A 108 24.35 0.45 1.16
C VAL A 108 24.08 1.48 0.06
N GLY A 109 22.82 1.91 -0.08
CA GLY A 109 22.40 2.91 -1.08
C GLY A 109 22.61 4.36 -0.64
N GLY A 110 22.74 4.62 0.66
CA GLY A 110 22.83 5.96 1.23
C GLY A 110 21.52 6.75 1.16
N GLU A 111 20.39 6.07 0.96
CA GLU A 111 19.07 6.68 0.80
C GLU A 111 18.01 5.89 1.55
N HIS A 112 16.91 6.57 1.87
CA HIS A 112 15.78 5.94 2.53
C HIS A 112 14.85 5.28 1.49
N GLU A 113 14.48 4.02 1.72
CA GLU A 113 13.55 3.24 0.86
C GLU A 113 12.19 3.94 0.66
N ALA A 114 11.84 4.86 1.56
CA ALA A 114 10.65 5.70 1.48
C ALA A 114 10.69 6.68 0.31
N TRP A 115 11.85 6.99 -0.24
CA TRP A 115 11.97 7.79 -1.46
C TRP A 115 11.64 7.00 -2.71
N GLU A 116 11.88 5.68 -2.73
CA GLU A 116 11.66 4.86 -3.93
C GLU A 116 10.18 4.58 -4.20
N ARG A 117 9.38 4.36 -3.15
CA ARG A 117 7.98 3.92 -3.30
C ARG A 117 7.02 5.00 -3.85
N PRO A 118 7.01 6.24 -3.34
CA PRO A 118 6.10 7.27 -3.82
C PRO A 118 6.63 7.95 -5.09
N MET A 119 7.95 8.05 -5.29
CA MET A 119 8.55 8.89 -6.33
C MET A 119 8.68 8.21 -7.70
N ILE A 120 7.65 7.45 -8.08
CA ILE A 120 7.62 6.62 -9.29
C ILE A 120 7.19 7.37 -10.55
N SER A 121 6.57 8.56 -10.43
CA SER A 121 6.09 9.32 -11.59
C SER A 121 7.25 9.97 -12.35
N ASP A 122 7.23 9.82 -13.67
CA ASP A 122 8.11 10.50 -14.63
C ASP A 122 7.79 12.00 -14.78
N LYS A 123 6.59 12.42 -14.38
CA LYS A 123 6.12 13.82 -14.39
C LYS A 123 6.69 14.64 -13.23
N LEU A 124 7.43 14.03 -12.31
CA LEU A 124 8.05 14.76 -11.21
C LEU A 124 9.21 15.62 -11.71
N SER A 125 9.26 16.87 -11.22
CA SER A 125 10.32 17.79 -11.61
C SER A 125 11.69 17.27 -11.15
N ARG A 126 12.56 17.01 -12.13
CA ARG A 126 13.92 16.53 -11.92
C ARG A 126 14.93 17.52 -12.52
N THR A 127 16.11 17.57 -11.92
CA THR A 127 17.27 18.29 -12.43
C THR A 127 17.85 17.55 -13.64
N ASN A 128 18.78 18.19 -14.36
CA ASN A 128 19.49 17.58 -15.49
C ASN A 128 20.30 16.33 -15.12
N THR A 129 20.60 16.11 -13.84
CA THR A 129 21.26 14.89 -13.34
C THR A 129 20.29 13.76 -13.00
N GLY A 130 18.97 13.97 -13.16
CA GLY A 130 17.93 12.98 -12.84
C GLY A 130 17.43 13.03 -11.40
N SER A 131 18.08 13.82 -10.53
CA SER A 131 17.68 14.03 -9.14
C SER A 131 16.36 14.79 -9.03
N LEU A 132 15.52 14.49 -8.04
CA LEU A 132 14.34 15.30 -7.72
C LEU A 132 14.72 16.76 -7.45
N SER A 133 13.86 17.71 -7.82
CA SER A 133 14.08 19.12 -7.51
C SER A 133 14.22 19.36 -6.01
N ILE A 134 15.02 20.36 -5.62
CA ILE A 134 15.23 20.76 -4.21
C ILE A 134 13.88 20.99 -3.50
N ARG A 135 12.94 21.65 -4.18
CA ARG A 135 11.59 21.89 -3.67
C ARG A 135 10.84 20.60 -3.32
N LEU A 136 10.96 19.55 -4.14
CA LEU A 136 10.33 18.26 -3.84
C LEU A 136 11.04 17.55 -2.69
N LEU A 137 12.37 17.61 -2.65
CA LEU A 137 13.15 17.03 -1.55
C LEU A 137 12.80 17.69 -0.21
N GLU A 138 12.67 19.02 -0.17
CA GLU A 138 12.24 19.74 1.04
C GLU A 138 10.81 19.37 1.45
N LEU A 139 9.88 19.35 0.49
CA LEU A 139 8.47 19.04 0.72
C LEU A 139 8.27 17.62 1.28
N TYR A 140 9.08 16.67 0.85
CA TYR A 140 9.02 15.26 1.23
C TYR A 140 10.14 14.83 2.19
N SER A 141 10.85 15.77 2.81
CA SER A 141 11.94 15.48 3.76
C SER A 141 11.51 14.59 4.94
N HIS A 142 10.22 14.56 5.27
CA HIS A 142 9.67 13.66 6.29
C HIS A 142 9.78 12.17 5.94
N LEU A 143 10.03 11.82 4.68
CA LEU A 143 10.29 10.45 4.25
C LEU A 143 11.52 9.87 4.95
N ASP A 144 12.50 10.70 5.34
CA ASP A 144 13.70 10.29 6.06
C ASP A 144 13.43 9.79 7.48
N ALA A 145 12.23 10.05 8.03
CA ALA A 145 11.81 9.52 9.33
C ALA A 145 11.29 8.08 9.27
N GLY A 146 11.19 7.51 8.06
CA GLY A 146 10.60 6.20 7.82
C GLY A 146 9.11 6.14 8.11
N GLY A 147 8.59 4.93 7.99
CA GLY A 147 7.16 4.64 8.05
C GLY A 147 6.90 3.26 7.48
N TRP A 148 5.64 2.98 7.13
CA TRP A 148 5.29 1.75 6.44
C TRP A 148 4.62 2.01 5.09
N TRP A 149 4.80 1.05 4.19
CA TRP A 149 4.20 0.99 2.88
C TRP A 149 3.20 -0.15 2.78
N CYS A 150 2.05 0.13 2.17
CA CYS A 150 1.07 -0.87 1.75
C CYS A 150 1.02 -0.92 0.23
N ASN A 151 1.28 -2.09 -0.35
CA ASN A 151 1.09 -2.31 -1.78
C ASN A 151 -0.41 -2.30 -2.12
N SER A 152 -0.76 -1.90 -3.35
CA SER A 152 -2.15 -1.90 -3.81
C SER A 152 -2.56 -3.16 -4.58
N GLY A 153 -1.63 -4.09 -4.75
CA GLY A 153 -1.85 -5.40 -5.34
C GLY A 153 -2.03 -5.36 -6.85
N VAL A 154 -2.90 -6.21 -7.36
CA VAL A 154 -3.04 -6.48 -8.80
C VAL A 154 -3.83 -5.42 -9.55
N ASP A 155 -3.58 -5.27 -10.85
CA ASP A 155 -4.36 -4.42 -11.76
C ASP A 155 -5.56 -5.21 -12.33
N PRO A 156 -6.79 -4.89 -11.90
CA PRO A 156 -7.97 -5.63 -12.32
C PRO A 156 -8.30 -5.45 -13.80
N ARG A 157 -7.81 -4.38 -14.45
CA ARG A 157 -8.07 -4.11 -15.87
C ARG A 157 -7.46 -5.17 -16.79
N THR A 158 -6.52 -5.96 -16.27
CA THR A 158 -5.88 -7.04 -17.01
C THR A 158 -6.66 -8.35 -16.97
N PHE A 159 -7.63 -8.52 -16.05
CA PHE A 159 -8.29 -9.82 -15.80
C PHE A 159 -8.95 -10.44 -17.03
N ALA A 160 -9.63 -9.63 -17.84
CA ALA A 160 -10.34 -10.11 -19.03
C ALA A 160 -9.39 -10.68 -20.11
N ASN A 161 -8.10 -10.33 -20.05
CA ASN A 161 -7.10 -10.71 -21.04
C ASN A 161 -6.20 -11.86 -20.56
N LEU A 162 -6.44 -12.41 -19.36
CA LEU A 162 -5.64 -13.49 -18.82
C LEU A 162 -6.03 -14.83 -19.42
N SER A 163 -5.02 -15.59 -19.82
CA SER A 163 -5.17 -17.03 -20.10
C SER A 163 -5.35 -17.79 -18.78
N PRO A 164 -5.97 -18.98 -18.80
CA PRO A 164 -6.15 -19.78 -17.58
C PRO A 164 -4.83 -20.04 -16.84
N GLY A 165 -4.75 -19.62 -15.58
CA GLY A 165 -3.56 -19.78 -14.73
C GLY A 165 -2.54 -18.65 -14.82
N GLU A 166 -2.71 -17.68 -15.73
CA GLU A 166 -1.86 -16.49 -15.77
C GLU A 166 -2.20 -15.54 -14.62
N GLN A 167 -1.16 -14.89 -14.07
CA GLN A 167 -1.32 -13.90 -13.02
C GLN A 167 -1.50 -12.50 -13.61
N PRO A 168 -2.40 -11.68 -13.04
CA PRO A 168 -2.55 -10.28 -13.42
C PRO A 168 -1.28 -9.48 -13.15
N GLN A 169 -1.14 -8.35 -13.84
CA GLN A 169 -0.07 -7.41 -13.56
C GLN A 169 -0.19 -6.85 -12.14
N ILE A 170 0.95 -6.61 -11.49
CA ILE A 170 1.02 -5.98 -10.18
C ILE A 170 1.21 -4.48 -10.36
N LYS A 171 0.52 -3.68 -9.54
CA LYS A 171 0.63 -2.23 -9.56
C LYS A 171 1.84 -1.77 -8.77
N GLU A 172 2.58 -0.80 -9.30
CA GLU A 172 3.65 -0.11 -8.58
C GLU A 172 3.10 0.90 -7.53
N TRP A 173 1.81 1.23 -7.62
CA TRP A 173 1.16 2.19 -6.74
C TRP A 173 0.89 1.61 -5.34
N GLY A 174 0.83 2.48 -4.33
CA GLY A 174 0.49 2.08 -2.97
C GLY A 174 0.26 3.26 -2.03
N CYS A 175 0.36 2.97 -0.73
CA CYS A 175 0.14 3.94 0.33
C CYS A 175 1.30 3.93 1.31
N TYR A 176 1.90 5.10 1.50
CA TYR A 176 2.87 5.35 2.53
C TYR A 176 2.21 5.98 3.76
N LYS A 177 2.47 5.43 4.94
CA LYS A 177 2.18 6.09 6.21
C LYS A 177 3.50 6.46 6.91
N PRO A 178 3.84 7.76 7.00
CA PRO A 178 5.05 8.19 7.69
C PRO A 178 4.96 8.01 9.21
N ASN A 179 6.11 7.75 9.83
CA ASN A 179 6.31 7.85 11.28
C ASN A 179 6.12 9.29 11.77
N ARG A 180 6.59 10.25 10.98
CA ARG A 180 6.46 11.68 11.25
C ARG A 180 5.69 12.33 10.10
N PRO A 181 4.36 12.43 10.18
CA PRO A 181 3.58 13.02 9.10
C PRO A 181 3.87 14.51 8.96
N ARG A 182 3.96 15.00 7.72
CA ARG A 182 4.12 16.42 7.46
C ARG A 182 2.80 17.20 7.66
N PRO A 183 2.87 18.49 8.01
CA PRO A 183 1.69 19.35 8.09
C PRO A 183 0.94 19.43 6.75
N LYS A 184 -0.38 19.48 6.82
CA LYS A 184 -1.22 19.79 5.66
C LYS A 184 -1.05 21.26 5.32
N THR A 185 -0.73 21.58 4.07
CA THR A 185 -0.57 22.96 3.61
C THR A 185 -1.69 23.36 2.67
N VAL A 186 -2.08 24.64 2.68
CA VAL A 186 -3.02 25.24 1.73
C VAL A 186 -2.43 26.52 1.16
N LYS A 187 -2.89 26.90 -0.04
CA LYS A 187 -2.59 28.23 -0.58
C LYS A 187 -3.57 29.24 0.03
N LYS A 188 -3.04 30.25 0.70
CA LYS A 188 -3.80 31.40 1.23
C LYS A 188 -3.07 32.67 0.81
N ASP A 189 -3.76 33.55 0.10
CA ASP A 189 -3.22 34.85 -0.36
C ASP A 189 -1.90 34.72 -1.15
N GLY A 190 -1.75 33.66 -1.96
CA GLY A 190 -0.53 33.38 -2.73
C GLY A 190 0.58 32.66 -1.95
N PHE A 191 0.48 32.57 -0.63
CA PHE A 191 1.44 31.89 0.23
C PHE A 191 1.00 30.46 0.57
N THR A 192 1.98 29.58 0.79
CA THR A 192 1.71 28.22 1.28
C THR A 192 1.77 28.24 2.80
N VAL A 193 0.65 28.01 3.46
CA VAL A 193 0.53 28.03 4.93
C VAL A 193 0.14 26.66 5.47
N ALA A 194 0.70 26.28 6.60
CA ALA A 194 0.31 25.07 7.32
C ALA A 194 -1.10 25.26 7.93
N VAL A 195 -1.92 24.23 7.82
CA VAL A 195 -3.22 24.18 8.50
C VAL A 195 -2.99 23.64 9.90
N GLU A 196 -3.22 24.49 10.89
CA GLU A 196 -2.99 24.17 12.30
C GLU A 196 -3.67 22.85 12.70
N GLY A 197 -2.91 21.99 13.38
CA GLY A 197 -3.35 20.68 13.87
C GLY A 197 -3.70 19.63 12.81
N LYS A 198 -3.55 19.93 11.51
CA LYS A 198 -3.85 18.97 10.43
C LYS A 198 -2.56 18.46 9.79
N PHE A 199 -2.42 17.13 9.80
CA PHE A 199 -1.28 16.43 9.21
C PHE A 199 -1.74 15.49 8.10
N ILE A 200 -0.85 15.24 7.14
CA ILE A 200 -1.10 14.28 6.07
C ILE A 200 -0.73 12.90 6.59
N LYS A 201 -1.76 12.12 6.94
CA LYS A 201 -1.60 10.79 7.55
C LYS A 201 -1.13 9.74 6.54
N TYR A 202 -1.56 9.85 5.29
CA TYR A 202 -1.26 8.90 4.23
C TYR A 202 -0.84 9.64 2.98
N GLU A 203 0.18 9.11 2.32
CA GLU A 203 0.69 9.64 1.06
C GLU A 203 0.64 8.58 -0.03
N HIS A 204 0.34 9.04 -1.23
CA HIS A 204 0.32 8.25 -2.45
C HIS A 204 1.34 8.84 -3.42
N PRO A 205 1.81 8.05 -4.41
CA PRO A 205 2.67 8.57 -5.47
C PRO A 205 2.16 9.89 -6.07
N PRO A 206 2.91 11.00 -5.98
CA PRO A 206 2.52 12.25 -6.61
C PRO A 206 2.54 12.13 -8.13
N SER A 207 1.64 12.88 -8.80
CA SER A 207 1.53 12.91 -10.27
C SER A 207 1.22 11.56 -10.92
N VAL A 208 0.64 10.63 -10.15
CA VAL A 208 0.06 9.37 -10.61
C VAL A 208 -1.43 9.37 -10.28
N ASP A 209 -2.23 8.76 -11.14
CA ASP A 209 -3.65 8.55 -10.84
C ASP A 209 -3.83 7.66 -9.61
N LEU A 210 -4.86 7.96 -8.82
CA LEU A 210 -5.20 7.15 -7.66
C LEU A 210 -5.68 5.76 -8.10
N SER A 211 -5.19 4.73 -7.41
CA SER A 211 -5.55 3.32 -7.63
C SER A 211 -6.29 2.75 -6.40
N ILE A 212 -7.01 1.64 -6.56
CA ILE A 212 -7.71 0.97 -5.45
C ILE A 212 -6.81 -0.07 -4.77
N PHE A 213 -7.07 -0.44 -3.52
CA PHE A 213 -6.33 -1.52 -2.85
C PHE A 213 -7.02 -2.87 -3.09
N LEU A 214 -6.34 -3.73 -3.85
CA LEU A 214 -6.66 -5.14 -4.05
C LEU A 214 -5.61 -5.99 -3.34
N LEU A 215 -5.68 -6.02 -2.01
CA LEU A 215 -4.66 -6.62 -1.15
C LEU A 215 -4.48 -8.13 -1.38
N ASP A 216 -3.26 -8.63 -1.24
CA ASP A 216 -2.95 -10.05 -1.30
C ASP A 216 -3.61 -10.80 -0.13
N VAL A 217 -4.20 -11.96 -0.44
CA VAL A 217 -5.03 -12.72 0.50
C VAL A 217 -4.47 -14.14 0.69
N PRO A 218 -4.14 -14.56 1.93
CA PRO A 218 -3.72 -15.93 2.22
C PRO A 218 -4.77 -16.95 1.78
N GLY A 219 -4.32 -18.11 1.30
CA GLY A 219 -5.21 -19.17 0.78
C GLY A 219 -6.32 -19.60 1.76
N VAL A 220 -6.03 -19.63 3.06
CA VAL A 220 -7.04 -19.98 4.09
C VAL A 220 -8.17 -18.95 4.17
N ILE A 221 -7.85 -17.65 4.06
CA ILE A 221 -8.84 -16.57 4.08
C ILE A 221 -9.61 -16.55 2.75
N ALA A 222 -8.90 -16.72 1.63
CA ALA A 222 -9.52 -16.84 0.31
C ALA A 222 -10.55 -17.97 0.28
N GLN A 223 -10.19 -19.15 0.82
CA GLN A 223 -11.09 -20.29 0.89
C GLN A 223 -12.34 -20.01 1.74
N ASN A 224 -12.19 -19.34 2.89
CA ASN A 224 -13.34 -18.94 3.70
C ASN A 224 -14.29 -17.99 2.94
N ILE A 225 -13.74 -17.06 2.16
CA ILE A 225 -14.51 -16.13 1.33
C ILE A 225 -15.25 -16.89 0.22
N TYR A 226 -14.58 -17.83 -0.45
CA TYR A 226 -15.21 -18.66 -1.50
C TYR A 226 -16.36 -19.50 -0.95
N SER A 227 -16.14 -20.19 0.18
CA SER A 227 -17.16 -20.99 0.85
C SER A 227 -18.36 -20.15 1.28
N LYS A 228 -18.13 -18.96 1.82
CA LYS A 228 -19.21 -18.03 2.20
C LYS A 228 -20.01 -17.51 1.00
N ALA A 229 -19.36 -17.36 -0.14
CA ALA A 229 -20.01 -16.97 -1.40
C ALA A 229 -20.65 -18.16 -2.14
N GLY A 230 -20.49 -19.39 -1.66
CA GLY A 230 -21.02 -20.59 -2.30
C GLY A 230 -20.35 -20.92 -3.63
N VAL A 231 -19.09 -20.49 -3.82
CA VAL A 231 -18.32 -20.71 -5.05
C VAL A 231 -17.14 -21.65 -4.80
N ASN A 232 -16.75 -22.40 -5.82
CA ASN A 232 -15.55 -23.22 -5.79
C ASN A 232 -14.70 -22.96 -7.04
N PRO A 233 -13.82 -21.94 -7.01
CA PRO A 233 -12.95 -21.64 -8.15
C PRO A 233 -12.08 -22.85 -8.50
N THR A 234 -11.85 -23.05 -9.79
CA THR A 234 -10.96 -24.12 -10.29
C THR A 234 -9.51 -23.88 -9.87
N ASP A 235 -8.66 -24.91 -9.91
CA ASP A 235 -7.23 -24.73 -9.62
C ASP A 235 -6.59 -23.70 -10.56
N SER A 236 -6.99 -23.70 -11.83
CA SER A 236 -6.52 -22.70 -12.80
C SER A 236 -6.93 -21.27 -12.43
N ASP A 237 -8.17 -21.06 -11.96
CA ASP A 237 -8.60 -19.73 -11.51
C ASP A 237 -7.83 -19.30 -10.25
N ARG A 238 -7.56 -20.24 -9.34
CA ARG A 238 -6.81 -19.98 -8.11
C ARG A 238 -5.36 -19.60 -8.42
N LEU A 239 -4.76 -20.20 -9.45
CA LEU A 239 -3.44 -19.81 -9.96
C LEU A 239 -3.41 -18.38 -10.49
N SER A 240 -4.50 -17.92 -11.10
CA SER A 240 -4.68 -16.51 -11.52
C SER A 240 -4.91 -15.54 -10.34
N GLY A 241 -5.12 -16.07 -9.13
CA GLY A 241 -5.13 -15.30 -7.88
C GLY A 241 -6.52 -14.97 -7.33
N PHE A 242 -6.53 -14.50 -6.08
CA PHE A 242 -7.76 -14.23 -5.32
C PHE A 242 -8.69 -13.23 -6.01
N TRP A 243 -8.15 -12.10 -6.47
CA TRP A 243 -8.98 -11.04 -7.06
C TRP A 243 -9.53 -11.41 -8.45
N TYR A 244 -8.80 -12.22 -9.20
CA TYR A 244 -9.32 -12.82 -10.43
C TYR A 244 -10.51 -13.73 -10.11
N CYS A 245 -10.41 -14.58 -9.09
CA CYS A 245 -11.53 -15.41 -8.63
C CYS A 245 -12.74 -14.57 -8.19
N VAL A 246 -12.50 -13.50 -7.40
CA VAL A 246 -13.55 -12.57 -6.97
C VAL A 246 -14.28 -11.96 -8.17
N TRP A 247 -13.52 -11.52 -9.18
CA TRP A 247 -14.08 -10.97 -10.40
C TRP A 247 -14.86 -12.01 -11.22
N LYS A 248 -14.24 -13.17 -11.51
CA LYS A 248 -14.80 -14.20 -12.40
C LYS A 248 -16.04 -14.87 -11.82
N HIS A 249 -16.04 -15.15 -10.52
CA HIS A 249 -17.12 -15.86 -9.82
C HIS A 249 -18.15 -14.91 -9.19
N ASN A 250 -18.11 -13.63 -9.55
CA ASN A 250 -19.06 -12.61 -9.11
C ASN A 250 -19.23 -12.50 -7.58
N ILE A 251 -18.13 -12.72 -6.84
CA ILE A 251 -18.15 -12.78 -5.38
C ILE A 251 -18.58 -11.41 -4.82
N PRO A 252 -19.47 -11.35 -3.80
CA PRO A 252 -19.85 -10.10 -3.16
C PRO A 252 -18.64 -9.35 -2.60
N ILE A 253 -18.56 -8.05 -2.86
CA ILE A 253 -17.46 -7.20 -2.40
C ILE A 253 -17.94 -6.10 -1.45
N THR A 254 -17.04 -5.67 -0.56
CA THR A 254 -17.25 -4.50 0.30
C THR A 254 -16.21 -3.42 -0.02
N ILE A 255 -16.68 -2.22 -0.35
CA ILE A 255 -15.84 -1.05 -0.60
C ILE A 255 -15.68 -0.28 0.70
N THR A 256 -14.45 0.07 1.06
CA THR A 256 -14.13 0.86 2.24
C THR A 256 -13.08 1.93 1.95
N GLU A 257 -12.88 2.87 2.87
CA GLU A 257 -11.85 3.89 2.75
C GLU A 257 -10.53 3.41 3.39
N GLY A 258 -9.51 3.24 2.56
CA GLY A 258 -8.14 2.97 2.94
C GLY A 258 -7.79 1.47 3.05
N ALA A 259 -6.50 1.19 2.97
CA ALA A 259 -5.97 -0.17 2.97
C ALA A 259 -6.21 -0.92 4.29
N LYS A 260 -6.06 -0.27 5.44
CA LYS A 260 -6.20 -0.93 6.76
C LYS A 260 -7.61 -1.49 7.00
N LYS A 261 -8.65 -0.77 6.57
CA LYS A 261 -10.03 -1.23 6.71
C LYS A 261 -10.34 -2.38 5.76
N ALA A 262 -9.81 -2.31 4.53
CA ALA A 262 -9.92 -3.41 3.58
C ALA A 262 -9.22 -4.67 4.12
N ALA A 263 -8.01 -4.52 4.66
CA ALA A 263 -7.26 -5.59 5.32
C ALA A 263 -8.03 -6.20 6.52
N SER A 264 -8.63 -5.35 7.36
CA SER A 264 -9.47 -5.80 8.47
C SER A 264 -10.68 -6.60 7.97
N LEU A 265 -11.41 -6.12 6.96
CA LEU A 265 -12.58 -6.84 6.42
C LEU A 265 -12.19 -8.17 5.76
N LEU A 266 -11.08 -8.21 5.02
CA LEU A 266 -10.52 -9.45 4.46
C LEU A 266 -10.21 -10.46 5.57
N SER A 267 -9.62 -9.99 6.66
CA SER A 267 -9.30 -10.81 7.85
C SER A 267 -10.54 -11.46 8.48
N HIS A 268 -11.72 -10.86 8.29
CA HIS A 268 -13.00 -11.37 8.78
C HIS A 268 -13.82 -12.13 7.70
N GLY A 269 -13.19 -12.50 6.58
CA GLY A 269 -13.83 -13.30 5.54
C GLY A 269 -14.83 -12.51 4.69
N HIS A 270 -14.50 -11.26 4.37
CA HIS A 270 -15.23 -10.44 3.41
C HIS A 270 -14.26 -9.96 2.32
N ALA A 271 -14.55 -10.24 1.04
CA ALA A 271 -13.78 -9.65 -0.06
C ALA A 271 -13.93 -8.12 0.00
N ALA A 272 -12.83 -7.39 0.24
CA ALA A 272 -12.89 -5.97 0.51
C ALA A 272 -11.88 -5.15 -0.29
N ILE A 273 -12.38 -4.13 -0.99
CA ILE A 273 -11.61 -3.21 -1.82
C ILE A 273 -11.43 -1.91 -1.04
N GLY A 274 -10.19 -1.45 -0.90
CA GLY A 274 -9.90 -0.15 -0.30
C GLY A 274 -9.86 0.96 -1.35
N LEU A 275 -10.45 2.11 -1.04
CA LEU A 275 -10.28 3.35 -1.81
C LEU A 275 -9.29 4.28 -1.09
N PRO A 276 -8.31 4.91 -1.77
CA PRO A 276 -7.44 5.92 -1.13
C PRO A 276 -8.20 7.10 -0.54
N GLY A 277 -9.37 7.41 -1.07
CA GLY A 277 -10.34 8.31 -0.47
C GLY A 277 -11.73 8.00 -1.01
N ILE A 278 -12.78 8.33 -0.26
CA ILE A 278 -14.17 8.01 -0.62
C ILE A 278 -14.57 8.49 -2.03
N SER A 279 -14.03 9.63 -2.48
CA SER A 279 -14.32 10.22 -3.79
C SER A 279 -13.51 9.60 -4.94
N SER A 280 -12.56 8.68 -4.65
CA SER A 280 -11.74 8.04 -5.67
C SER A 280 -12.45 6.88 -6.38
N GLY A 281 -13.66 6.52 -5.98
CA GLY A 281 -14.49 5.50 -6.64
C GLY A 281 -14.99 5.91 -8.03
N TYR A 282 -14.99 7.22 -8.34
CA TYR A 282 -15.39 7.75 -9.64
C TYR A 282 -14.38 8.78 -10.16
N ARG A 283 -14.55 9.19 -11.41
CA ARG A 283 -13.85 10.30 -12.05
C ARG A 283 -14.87 11.29 -12.56
N SER A 284 -14.55 12.57 -12.43
CA SER A 284 -15.32 13.66 -13.04
C SER A 284 -14.41 14.32 -14.07
N PRO A 285 -14.72 14.23 -15.38
CA PRO A 285 -13.90 14.85 -16.39
C PRO A 285 -13.86 16.35 -16.16
N LYS A 286 -12.71 16.97 -16.44
CA LYS A 286 -12.47 18.40 -16.26
C LYS A 286 -11.77 18.94 -17.48
N ASN A 287 -12.09 20.18 -17.85
CA ASN A 287 -11.34 20.90 -18.87
C ASN A 287 -10.00 21.43 -18.31
N GLU A 288 -9.23 22.10 -19.17
CA GLU A 288 -7.93 22.69 -18.84
C GLU A 288 -7.97 23.73 -17.70
N TRP A 289 -9.12 24.36 -17.45
CA TRP A 289 -9.33 25.26 -16.32
C TRP A 289 -9.84 24.56 -15.05
N GLY A 290 -9.92 23.22 -15.05
CA GLY A 290 -10.37 22.42 -13.92
C GLY A 290 -11.89 22.43 -13.69
N LYS A 291 -12.67 23.02 -14.60
CA LYS A 291 -14.14 23.01 -14.54
C LYS A 291 -14.64 21.66 -15.02
N LYS A 292 -15.60 21.07 -14.29
CA LYS A 292 -16.23 19.80 -14.66
C LYS A 292 -16.84 19.90 -16.06
N ILE A 293 -16.55 18.91 -16.90
CA ILE A 293 -17.16 18.70 -18.21
C ILE A 293 -17.71 17.27 -18.26
N GLY A 294 -18.85 17.08 -18.92
CA GLY A 294 -19.47 15.77 -19.07
C GLY A 294 -19.91 15.09 -17.77
N ASP A 295 -20.35 13.84 -17.91
CA ASP A 295 -20.81 13.02 -16.80
C ASP A 295 -19.66 12.35 -16.06
N SER A 296 -19.90 12.05 -14.78
CA SER A 296 -18.93 11.28 -14.00
C SER A 296 -19.04 9.80 -14.35
N TYR A 297 -17.93 9.08 -14.25
CA TYR A 297 -17.86 7.66 -14.57
C TYR A 297 -17.08 6.91 -13.48
N LEU A 298 -17.27 5.60 -13.35
CA LEU A 298 -16.51 4.80 -12.37
C LEU A 298 -15.02 4.89 -12.65
N ALA A 299 -14.21 4.88 -11.60
CA ALA A 299 -12.78 4.69 -11.78
C ALA A 299 -12.53 3.33 -12.47
N ASP A 300 -11.69 3.31 -13.51
CA ASP A 300 -11.53 2.15 -14.41
C ASP A 300 -11.25 0.84 -13.66
N GLU A 301 -10.41 0.87 -12.62
CA GLU A 301 -10.12 -0.31 -11.82
C GLU A 301 -11.34 -0.81 -11.04
N LEU A 302 -12.18 0.10 -10.52
CA LEU A 302 -13.39 -0.25 -9.79
C LEU A 302 -14.49 -0.73 -10.75
N ALA A 303 -14.56 -0.16 -11.95
CA ALA A 303 -15.52 -0.53 -12.99
C ALA A 303 -15.45 -2.02 -13.37
N VAL A 304 -14.27 -2.64 -13.29
CA VAL A 304 -14.08 -4.09 -13.52
C VAL A 304 -14.97 -4.93 -12.59
N PHE A 305 -15.25 -4.46 -11.38
CA PHE A 305 -16.09 -5.17 -10.41
C PHE A 305 -17.56 -4.78 -10.49
N ALA A 306 -17.94 -3.80 -11.32
CA ALA A 306 -19.31 -3.37 -11.54
C ALA A 306 -20.02 -4.31 -12.52
N THR A 307 -20.27 -5.55 -12.08
CA THR A 307 -20.89 -6.58 -12.92
C THR A 307 -22.33 -6.82 -12.52
N LYS A 308 -23.15 -7.23 -13.50
CA LYS A 308 -24.57 -7.52 -13.31
C LYS A 308 -24.80 -8.45 -12.12
N SER A 309 -25.75 -8.07 -11.28
CA SER A 309 -26.18 -8.81 -10.08
C SER A 309 -25.11 -9.00 -8.99
N ARG A 310 -23.90 -8.41 -9.11
CA ARG A 310 -22.93 -8.47 -8.00
C ARG A 310 -23.46 -7.68 -6.82
N GLU A 311 -23.46 -8.27 -5.64
CA GLU A 311 -23.68 -7.50 -4.42
C GLU A 311 -22.43 -6.68 -4.07
N ILE A 312 -22.60 -5.36 -4.00
CA ILE A 312 -21.54 -4.43 -3.62
C ILE A 312 -21.99 -3.64 -2.40
N LYS A 313 -21.29 -3.83 -1.28
CA LYS A 313 -21.54 -3.10 -0.04
C LYS A 313 -20.59 -1.90 0.04
N ILE A 314 -21.10 -0.70 0.30
CA ILE A 314 -20.27 0.48 0.59
C ILE A 314 -20.26 0.70 2.10
N CYS A 315 -19.07 0.68 2.70
CA CYS A 315 -18.83 0.76 4.14
C CYS A 315 -17.76 1.82 4.44
N PHE A 316 -18.21 3.06 4.63
CA PHE A 316 -17.36 4.19 5.00
C PHE A 316 -17.51 4.54 6.49
N ASP A 317 -16.58 5.33 7.01
CA ASP A 317 -16.55 5.69 8.44
C ASP A 317 -17.80 6.44 8.86
N HIS A 318 -18.17 6.23 10.12
CA HIS A 318 -19.15 7.07 10.78
C HIS A 318 -18.62 8.50 10.90
N GLU A 319 -19.46 9.48 10.57
CA GLU A 319 -19.12 10.90 10.64
C GLU A 319 -20.20 11.67 11.39
N THR A 320 -19.76 12.51 12.33
CA THR A 320 -20.61 13.34 13.19
C THR A 320 -20.71 14.77 12.69
N LYS A 321 -19.71 15.26 11.95
CA LYS A 321 -19.70 16.61 11.38
C LYS A 321 -20.70 16.70 10.22
N PRO A 322 -21.72 17.57 10.28
CA PRO A 322 -22.78 17.62 9.27
C PRO A 322 -22.26 17.81 7.85
N GLU A 323 -21.31 18.73 7.66
CA GLU A 323 -20.72 19.01 6.34
C GLU A 323 -19.97 17.79 5.78
N THR A 324 -19.17 17.12 6.60
CA THR A 324 -18.42 15.94 6.18
C THR A 324 -19.37 14.76 5.90
N LYS A 325 -20.43 14.61 6.70
CA LYS A 325 -21.49 13.62 6.47
C LYS A 325 -22.19 13.83 5.13
N LEU A 326 -22.55 15.07 4.77
CA LEU A 326 -23.15 15.39 3.46
C LEU A 326 -22.20 15.07 2.31
N ASN A 327 -20.90 15.38 2.45
CA ASN A 327 -19.90 15.03 1.46
C ASN A 327 -19.77 13.51 1.28
N ILE A 328 -19.74 12.76 2.38
CA ILE A 328 -19.70 11.29 2.36
C ILE A 328 -20.94 10.73 1.66
N GLN A 329 -22.14 11.21 2.04
CA GLN A 329 -23.40 10.76 1.43
C GLN A 329 -23.43 11.04 -0.08
N ARG A 330 -22.94 12.20 -0.51
CA ARG A 330 -22.83 12.53 -1.94
C ARG A 330 -21.90 11.56 -2.67
N ASP A 331 -20.76 11.23 -2.09
CA ASP A 331 -19.77 10.38 -2.74
C ASP A 331 -20.22 8.90 -2.74
N ILE A 332 -20.93 8.46 -1.69
CA ILE A 332 -21.66 7.17 -1.66
C ILE A 332 -22.71 7.14 -2.77
N TRP A 333 -23.56 8.18 -2.87
CA TRP A 333 -24.63 8.24 -3.87
C TRP A 333 -24.05 8.16 -5.28
N LYS A 334 -23.05 8.98 -5.60
CA LYS A 334 -22.40 8.96 -6.94
C LYS A 334 -21.80 7.60 -7.26
N THR A 335 -20.99 7.05 -6.37
CA THR A 335 -20.34 5.75 -6.60
C THR A 335 -21.38 4.65 -6.72
N GLY A 336 -22.39 4.65 -5.85
CA GLY A 336 -23.49 3.68 -5.85
C GLY A 336 -24.33 3.74 -7.12
N SER A 337 -24.76 4.92 -7.54
CA SER A 337 -25.53 5.11 -8.78
C SER A 337 -24.77 4.60 -9.99
N LEU A 338 -23.49 4.96 -10.11
CA LEU A 338 -22.66 4.49 -11.22
C LEU A 338 -22.49 2.97 -11.19
N LEU A 339 -22.32 2.33 -10.02
CA LEU A 339 -22.28 0.86 -9.92
C LEU A 339 -23.62 0.22 -10.34
N GLN A 340 -24.75 0.83 -9.98
CA GLN A 340 -26.08 0.36 -10.35
C GLN A 340 -26.36 0.48 -11.85
N GLU A 341 -25.80 1.47 -12.54
CA GLU A 341 -25.89 1.62 -14.00
C GLU A 341 -25.31 0.40 -14.74
N PHE A 342 -24.28 -0.25 -14.18
CA PHE A 342 -23.74 -1.52 -14.69
C PHE A 342 -24.50 -2.77 -14.17
N GLY A 343 -25.60 -2.57 -13.46
CA GLY A 343 -26.47 -3.64 -12.95
C GLY A 343 -26.02 -4.30 -11.64
N ALA A 344 -25.07 -3.69 -10.91
CA ALA A 344 -24.69 -4.18 -9.59
C ALA A 344 -25.80 -3.90 -8.55
N VAL A 345 -25.89 -4.75 -7.53
CA VAL A 345 -26.81 -4.60 -6.39
C VAL A 345 -26.05 -3.89 -5.27
N VAL A 346 -26.27 -2.58 -5.16
CA VAL A 346 -25.57 -1.74 -4.17
C VAL A 346 -26.30 -1.72 -2.84
N LYS A 347 -25.56 -1.93 -1.75
CA LYS A 347 -26.01 -1.78 -0.36
C LYS A 347 -25.09 -0.81 0.37
N VAL A 348 -25.63 -0.01 1.28
CA VAL A 348 -24.84 0.90 2.13
C VAL A 348 -24.86 0.39 3.56
N ILE A 349 -23.68 0.19 4.15
CA ILE A 349 -23.52 -0.18 5.56
C ILE A 349 -23.34 1.10 6.38
N THR A 350 -24.16 1.25 7.41
CA THR A 350 -23.99 2.31 8.42
C THR A 350 -23.35 1.72 9.67
N LEU A 351 -22.16 2.21 10.04
CA LEU A 351 -21.48 1.79 11.26
C LEU A 351 -22.14 2.45 12.50
N PRO A 352 -22.36 1.69 13.59
CA PRO A 352 -23.29 2.05 14.67
C PRO A 352 -22.80 3.10 15.68
N GLY A 353 -21.61 3.69 15.56
CA GLY A 353 -21.14 4.62 16.60
C GLY A 353 -19.98 5.55 16.25
N PRO A 354 -19.66 6.51 17.16
CA PRO A 354 -18.60 7.50 17.01
C PRO A 354 -17.19 6.96 17.29
N ASP A 355 -17.06 5.70 17.71
CA ASP A 355 -15.78 5.06 17.93
C ASP A 355 -15.03 4.94 16.61
N LYS A 356 -13.86 5.59 16.52
CA LYS A 356 -13.03 5.60 15.31
C LYS A 356 -12.62 4.18 14.92
N GLY A 357 -13.33 3.59 13.96
CA GLY A 357 -12.82 2.56 13.04
C GLY A 357 -12.40 1.21 13.65
N GLY A 358 -12.83 0.86 14.86
CA GLY A 358 -12.63 -0.49 15.42
C GLY A 358 -13.86 -1.35 15.24
N PHE A 359 -13.76 -2.46 14.50
CA PHE A 359 -14.76 -3.53 14.61
C PHE A 359 -14.57 -4.20 15.98
N TYR A 360 -15.23 -3.70 17.01
CA TYR A 360 -15.24 -4.37 18.32
C TYR A 360 -16.15 -5.60 18.26
N SER A 361 -15.57 -6.76 18.57
CA SER A 361 -16.33 -7.98 18.86
C SER A 361 -16.95 -7.85 20.25
N GLY A 362 -18.15 -7.27 20.31
CA GLY A 362 -19.02 -7.29 21.49
C GLY A 362 -20.22 -8.17 21.20
N THR A 363 -20.30 -9.33 21.85
CA THR A 363 -21.44 -10.25 21.84
C THR A 363 -22.76 -9.50 22.03
N GLY A 364 -23.58 -9.45 20.98
CA GLY A 364 -24.89 -8.81 21.05
C GLY A 364 -25.60 -8.88 19.72
N ARG A 365 -26.40 -9.95 19.53
CA ARG A 365 -27.31 -10.14 18.39
C ARG A 365 -27.92 -8.82 17.90
N ARG A 366 -27.79 -8.51 16.60
CA ARG A 366 -28.95 -8.20 15.75
C ARG A 366 -28.63 -8.23 14.24
N LYS A 367 -29.52 -8.97 13.59
CA LYS A 367 -29.86 -9.25 12.18
C LYS A 367 -29.25 -8.37 11.06
N PHE A 368 -28.94 -9.12 9.99
CA PHE A 368 -28.43 -8.77 8.65
C PHE A 368 -29.03 -7.54 7.97
#